data_AF-A0AA94R9B5-F1
#
_entry.id   AF-A0AA94R9B5-F1
#
_cell.length_a   1.000
_cell.length_b   1.000
_cell.length_c   1.000
_cell.angle_alpha   90.00
_cell.angle_beta   90.00
_cell.angle_gamma   90.00
#
_symmetry.space_group_name_H-M   'P 1'
#
loop_
_entity.id
_entity.type
_entity.pdbx_description
1 polymer ?
#
loop_
_entity_poly.entity_id
_entity_poly.type
_entity_poly.pdbx_seq_one_letter_code
_entity_poly.pdbx_strand_id
1 'polypeptide(L)'
;MRYDILNVSAPAHRVEHLLKAALGATDEPNKFGSKSHLKTPDGGRIRVSASFTDGSKSTVSLHSDFDNAEHNAWAVKVFNTTCAATDADVDLFDEADSVVKSRHRNAA
;
A
#
# COMPACT_ATOMS: atom_id res chain seq x y z
N MET A 1 1.50 -6.23 17.09
CA MET A 1 2.33 -5.71 15.99
C MET A 1 1.70 -6.10 14.67
N ARG A 2 1.17 -5.10 13.98
CA ARG A 2 0.50 -5.20 12.69
C ARG A 2 1.14 -4.22 11.71
N TYR A 3 1.25 -4.58 10.43
CA TYR A 3 1.91 -3.78 9.39
C TYR A 3 0.87 -3.12 8.46
N ASP A 4 0.46 -1.90 8.78
CA ASP A 4 -0.74 -1.31 8.17
C ASP A 4 -0.44 -0.24 7.10
N ILE A 5 0.81 0.20 6.95
CA ILE A 5 1.11 1.39 6.13
C ILE A 5 2.33 1.16 5.24
N LEU A 6 2.21 1.55 3.96
CA LEU A 6 3.37 1.83 3.11
C LEU A 6 3.44 3.32 2.80
N ASN A 7 4.65 3.89 2.85
CA ASN A 7 4.94 5.15 2.17
C ASN A 7 5.66 4.87 0.85
N VAL A 8 5.20 5.51 -0.21
CA VAL A 8 5.75 5.34 -1.56
C VAL A 8 6.12 6.70 -2.13
N SER A 9 7.35 6.84 -2.63
CA SER A 9 7.84 8.06 -3.26
C SER A 9 7.33 8.23 -4.70
N ALA A 10 6.03 8.06 -4.89
CA ALA A 10 5.32 8.27 -6.14
C ALA A 10 3.89 8.82 -5.90
N PRO A 11 3.32 9.54 -6.89
CA PRO A 11 1.96 10.08 -6.79
C PRO A 11 0.90 8.98 -6.60
N ALA A 12 -0.10 9.26 -5.77
CA ALA A 12 -1.14 8.30 -5.38
C ALA A 12 -1.86 7.64 -6.56
N HIS A 13 -2.28 8.42 -7.57
CA HIS A 13 -2.98 7.87 -8.74
C HIS A 13 -2.13 6.85 -9.51
N ARG A 14 -0.81 7.06 -9.57
CA ARG A 14 0.13 6.14 -10.22
C ARG A 14 0.27 4.87 -9.40
N VAL A 15 0.45 4.99 -8.09
CA VAL A 15 0.56 3.86 -7.16
C VAL A 15 -0.72 3.02 -7.17
N GLU A 16 -1.89 3.66 -7.12
CA GLU A 16 -3.19 2.99 -7.18
C GLU A 16 -3.35 2.18 -8.48
N HIS A 17 -3.05 2.77 -9.64
CA HIS A 17 -3.11 2.07 -10.92
C HIS A 17 -2.16 0.86 -10.97
N LEU A 18 -0.92 1.03 -10.51
CA LEU A 18 0.08 -0.04 -10.48
C LEU A 18 -0.34 -1.19 -9.55
N LEU A 19 -0.78 -0.88 -8.34
CA LEU A 19 -1.22 -1.88 -7.37
C LEU A 19 -2.48 -2.62 -7.84
N LYS A 20 -3.43 -1.89 -8.44
CA LYS A 20 -4.63 -2.51 -9.01
C LYS A 20 -4.27 -3.59 -10.03
N ALA A 21 -3.40 -3.25 -10.99
CA ALA A 21 -2.94 -4.21 -12.00
C ALA A 21 -2.12 -5.36 -11.40
N ALA A 22 -1.14 -5.04 -10.55
CA ALA A 22 -0.18 -6.01 -10.03
C ALA A 22 -0.79 -7.00 -9.01
N LEU A 23 -1.81 -6.58 -8.27
CA LEU A 23 -2.51 -7.41 -7.29
C LEU A 23 -3.79 -8.05 -7.84
N GLY A 24 -4.18 -7.74 -9.08
CA GLY A 24 -5.47 -8.14 -9.63
C GLY A 24 -6.65 -7.61 -8.79
N ALA A 25 -6.51 -6.42 -8.22
CA ALA A 25 -7.50 -5.83 -7.33
C ALA A 25 -8.63 -5.15 -8.11
N THR A 26 -9.80 -5.07 -7.50
CA THR A 26 -10.98 -4.39 -8.05
C THR A 26 -11.35 -3.17 -7.20
N ASP A 27 -12.04 -2.20 -7.80
CA ASP A 27 -12.56 -1.06 -7.04
C ASP A 27 -13.76 -1.52 -6.21
N GLU A 28 -13.70 -1.29 -4.90
CA GLU A 28 -14.81 -1.47 -3.97
C GLU A 28 -15.19 -0.09 -3.42
N PRO A 29 -16.38 0.44 -3.75
CA PRO A 29 -16.85 1.72 -3.23
C PRO A 29 -16.93 1.70 -1.70
N ASN A 30 -16.58 2.81 -1.05
CA ASN A 30 -16.87 2.95 0.37
C ASN A 30 -18.38 3.13 0.61
N LYS A 31 -18.82 2.93 1.87
CA LYS A 31 -20.24 3.06 2.28
C LYS A 31 -20.85 4.46 2.02
N PHE A 32 -20.03 5.47 1.74
CA PHE A 32 -20.41 6.87 1.57
C PHE A 32 -20.20 7.41 0.14
N GLY A 33 -19.92 6.54 -0.85
CA GLY A 33 -19.70 6.93 -2.24
C GLY A 33 -18.22 7.10 -2.64
N SER A 34 -17.92 8.20 -3.34
CA SER A 34 -16.87 8.39 -4.37
C SER A 34 -15.41 8.01 -4.08
N LYS A 35 -15.04 7.54 -2.89
CA LYS A 35 -13.71 6.97 -2.63
C LYS A 35 -13.80 5.45 -2.66
N SER A 36 -13.13 4.83 -3.63
CA SER A 36 -12.94 3.38 -3.71
C SER A 36 -11.75 2.94 -2.86
N HIS A 37 -11.84 1.73 -2.31
CA HIS A 37 -10.67 0.96 -1.91
C HIS A 37 -10.37 -0.06 -3.01
N LEU A 38 -9.10 -0.45 -3.17
CA LEU A 38 -8.76 -1.62 -3.95
C LEU A 38 -9.00 -2.87 -3.09
N LYS A 39 -9.88 -3.76 -3.54
CA LYS A 39 -10.09 -5.06 -2.92
C LYS A 39 -9.24 -6.10 -3.64
N THR A 40 -8.32 -6.72 -2.93
CA THR A 40 -7.47 -7.78 -3.46
C THR A 40 -8.21 -9.12 -3.46
N PRO A 41 -7.86 -10.07 -4.34
CA PRO A 41 -8.53 -11.38 -4.40
C PRO A 41 -8.41 -12.22 -3.12
N ASP A 42 -7.37 -11.98 -2.32
CA ASP A 42 -7.16 -12.61 -1.02
C ASP A 42 -8.03 -12.02 0.10
N GLY A 43 -8.78 -10.93 -0.16
CA GLY A 43 -9.72 -10.32 0.79
C GLY A 43 -9.19 -9.09 1.50
N GLY A 44 -7.92 -8.73 1.27
CA GLY A 44 -7.35 -7.47 1.73
C GLY A 44 -7.95 -6.25 1.03
N ARG A 45 -7.90 -5.11 1.72
CA ARG A 45 -8.37 -3.80 1.24
C ARG A 45 -7.24 -2.81 1.33
N ILE A 46 -7.03 -2.08 0.24
CA ILE A 46 -5.97 -1.10 0.12
C ILE A 46 -6.58 0.26 -0.19
N ARG A 47 -6.18 1.29 0.55
CA ARG A 47 -6.52 2.67 0.26
C ARG A 47 -5.25 3.43 -0.06
N VAL A 48 -5.19 4.06 -1.24
CA VAL A 48 -4.07 4.92 -1.61
C VAL A 48 -4.50 6.37 -1.44
N SER A 49 -3.64 7.19 -0.83
CA SER A 49 -3.87 8.62 -0.67
C SER A 49 -2.59 9.39 -0.93
N ALA A 50 -2.71 10.61 -1.45
CA ALA A 50 -1.58 11.52 -1.53
C ALA A 50 -1.08 11.83 -0.11
N SER A 51 0.23 11.97 0.06
CA SER A 51 0.77 12.49 1.31
C SER A 51 0.24 13.92 1.54
N PHE A 52 -0.06 14.25 2.79
CA PHE A 52 -0.55 15.58 3.17
C PHE A 52 0.49 16.68 2.93
N THR A 53 1.78 16.35 3.00
CA THR A 53 2.88 17.32 2.94
C THR A 53 3.59 17.35 1.59
N ASP A 54 3.46 16.29 0.78
CA ASP A 54 4.16 16.14 -0.48
C ASP A 54 3.32 15.33 -1.49
N GLY A 55 2.69 16.01 -2.45
CA GLY A 55 1.85 15.37 -3.46
C GLY A 55 2.61 14.45 -4.43
N SER A 56 3.95 14.48 -4.44
CA SER A 56 4.77 13.53 -5.18
C SER A 56 4.91 12.18 -4.47
N LYS A 57 4.44 12.08 -3.22
CA LYS A 57 4.44 10.88 -2.38
C LYS A 57 3.03 10.42 -2.10
N SER A 58 2.91 9.16 -1.70
CA SER A 58 1.65 8.56 -1.32
C SER A 58 1.79 7.68 -0.09
N THR A 59 0.66 7.55 0.60
CA THR A 59 0.47 6.63 1.72
C THR A 59 -0.53 5.58 1.28
N VAL A 60 -0.17 4.31 1.48
CA VAL A 60 -0.99 3.14 1.18
C VAL A 60 -1.40 2.52 2.51
N SER A 61 -2.67 2.64 2.86
CA SER A 61 -3.24 2.00 4.05
C SER A 61 -3.71 0.59 3.71
N LEU A 62 -3.31 -0.37 4.54
CA LEU A 62 -3.60 -1.78 4.42
C LEU A 62 -4.64 -2.18 5.47
N HIS A 63 -5.69 -2.89 5.05
CA HIS A 63 -6.74 -3.34 5.95
C HIS A 63 -7.20 -4.74 5.58
N SER A 64 -7.41 -5.59 6.57
CA SER A 64 -7.98 -6.93 6.38
C SER A 64 -8.58 -7.45 7.69
N ASP A 65 -9.46 -8.44 7.57
CA ASP A 65 -10.05 -9.18 8.70
C ASP A 65 -9.18 -10.38 9.13
N PHE A 66 -7.95 -10.48 8.59
CA PHE A 66 -6.99 -11.53 8.94
C PHE A 66 -6.50 -11.36 10.38
N ASP A 67 -6.00 -12.45 10.96
CA ASP A 67 -5.20 -12.34 12.18
C ASP A 67 -3.88 -11.58 11.92
N ASN A 68 -3.19 -11.16 12.98
CA ASN A 68 -1.99 -10.34 12.83
C ASN A 68 -0.86 -11.04 12.06
N ALA A 69 -0.70 -12.36 12.17
CA ALA A 69 0.37 -13.08 11.49
C ALA A 69 0.09 -13.16 9.98
N GLU A 70 -1.14 -13.51 9.61
CA GLU A 70 -1.61 -13.56 8.24
C GLU A 70 -1.64 -12.15 7.60
N HIS A 71 -2.11 -11.14 8.34
CA HIS A 71 -2.05 -9.75 7.91
C HIS A 71 -0.63 -9.30 7.62
N ASN A 72 0.33 -9.59 8.50
CA ASN A 72 1.72 -9.19 8.31
C ASN A 72 2.36 -9.89 7.10
N ALA A 73 2.04 -11.17 6.87
CA ALA A 73 2.48 -11.89 5.67
C ALA A 73 1.90 -11.25 4.40
N TRP A 74 0.62 -10.88 4.43
CA TRP A 74 -0.05 -10.19 3.33
C TRP A 74 0.54 -8.78 3.09
N ALA A 75 0.80 -8.00 4.13
CA ALA A 75 1.41 -6.69 4.03
C ALA A 75 2.82 -6.75 3.40
N VAL A 76 3.61 -7.77 3.74
CA VAL A 76 4.91 -8.02 3.11
C VAL A 76 4.75 -8.39 1.64
N LYS A 77 3.72 -9.16 1.26
CA LYS A 77 3.39 -9.43 -0.15
C LYS A 77 3.06 -8.14 -0.88
N VAL A 78 2.20 -7.28 -0.33
CA VAL A 78 1.85 -5.97 -0.92
C VAL A 78 3.10 -5.09 -1.07
N PHE A 79 3.97 -5.04 -0.06
CA PHE A 79 5.26 -4.34 -0.14
C PHE A 79 6.13 -4.86 -1.30
N ASN A 80 6.33 -6.16 -1.40
CA ASN A 80 7.14 -6.76 -2.47
C ASN A 80 6.52 -6.49 -3.86
N THR A 81 5.20 -6.59 -3.99
CA THR A 81 4.49 -6.28 -5.23
C THR A 81 4.63 -4.80 -5.60
N THR A 82 4.53 -3.90 -4.62
CA THR A 82 4.76 -2.45 -4.82
C THR A 82 6.18 -2.22 -5.34
N CYS A 83 7.17 -2.81 -4.68
CA CYS A 83 8.58 -2.69 -5.06
C CYS A 83 8.87 -3.19 -6.47
N ALA A 84 8.17 -4.23 -6.93
CA ALA A 84 8.31 -4.77 -8.27
C ALA A 84 7.57 -3.93 -9.33
N ALA A 85 6.46 -3.30 -8.96
CA ALA A 85 5.62 -2.52 -9.88
C ALA A 85 6.08 -1.06 -10.04
N THR A 86 6.87 -0.51 -9.11
CA THR A 86 7.37 0.87 -9.18
C THR A 86 8.88 0.96 -9.01
N ASP A 87 9.49 1.96 -9.63
CA ASP A 87 10.88 2.32 -9.40
C ASP A 87 11.04 3.26 -8.19
N ALA A 88 9.95 3.75 -7.59
CA ALA A 88 9.95 4.68 -6.46
C ALA A 88 10.19 4.01 -5.12
N ASP A 89 10.86 4.70 -4.20
CA ASP A 89 11.15 4.19 -2.85
C ASP A 89 9.90 3.77 -2.11
N VAL A 90 10.02 2.68 -1.34
CA VAL A 90 8.91 2.07 -0.60
C VAL A 90 9.39 1.76 0.81
N ASP A 91 8.63 2.20 1.79
CA ASP A 91 8.82 1.87 3.21
C ASP A 91 7.55 1.22 3.75
N LEU A 92 7.67 0.13 4.50
CA LEU A 92 6.60 -0.56 5.22
C LEU A 92 6.73 -0.26 6.72
N PHE A 93 5.64 0.18 7.33
CA PHE A 93 5.58 0.57 8.74
C PHE A 93 4.69 -0.37 9.54
N ASP A 94 5.00 -0.52 10.82
CA ASP A 94 4.11 -1.12 11.81
C ASP A 94 3.18 -0.07 12.46
N GLU A 95 2.29 -0.54 13.34
CA GLU A 95 1.36 0.29 14.12
C GLU A 95 2.03 1.31 15.07
N ALA A 96 3.35 1.20 15.30
CA ALA A 96 4.14 2.11 16.13
C ALA A 96 4.97 3.09 15.28
N ASP A 97 4.62 3.25 13.99
CA ASP A 97 5.33 4.07 13.00
C ASP A 97 6.82 3.69 12.84
N SER A 98 7.18 2.45 13.20
CA SER A 98 8.53 1.94 13.00
C SER A 98 8.65 1.31 11.61
N VAL A 99 9.74 1.63 10.92
CA VAL A 99 10.04 1.03 9.62
C VAL A 99 10.40 -0.45 9.82
N VAL A 100 9.61 -1.33 9.21
CA VAL A 100 9.78 -2.79 9.23
C VAL A 100 10.61 -3.25 8.03
N LYS A 101 10.35 -2.68 6.84
CA LYS A 101 11.07 -2.99 5.60
C LYS A 101 11.18 -1.73 4.74
N SER A 102 12.30 -1.61 4.04
CA SER A 102 12.53 -0.52 3.09
C SER A 102 13.14 -1.03 1.80
N ARG A 103 12.80 -0.36 0.71
CA ARG A 103 13.46 -0.48 -0.57
C ARG A 103 13.76 0.93 -1.07
N HIS A 104 14.98 1.38 -0.82
CA HIS A 104 15.50 2.61 -1.40
C HIS A 104 16.29 2.27 -2.66
N ARG A 105 16.05 2.96 -3.77
CA ARG A 105 16.97 2.91 -4.90
C ARG A 105 17.99 4.02 -4.73
N ASN A 106 19.28 3.64 -4.65
CA ASN A 106 20.36 4.63 -4.75
C ASN A 106 20.24 5.34 -6.10
N ALA A 107 20.38 6.67 -6.09
CA ALA A 107 20.56 7.43 -7.32
C ALA A 107 21.77 6.84 -8.08
N ALA A 108 21.53 6.43 -9.33
CA ALA A 108 22.57 5.99 -10.24
C ALA A 108 23.38 7.20 -10.74
#